data_AF-V6KYD4-F1
#
_entry.id   AF-V6KYD4-F1
#
_cell.length_a   1.000
_cell.length_b   1.000
_cell.length_c   1.000
_cell.angle_alpha   90.00
_cell.angle_beta   90.00
_cell.angle_gamma   90.00
#
_symmetry.space_group_name_H-M   'P 1'
#
loop_
_entity.id
_entity.type
_entity.pdbx_description
1 polymer ?
#
loop_
_entity_poly.entity_id
_entity_poly.type
_entity_poly.pdbx_seq_one_letter_code
_entity_poly.pdbx_strand_id
1 'polypeptide(L)'
;MDVRTGTSVKEATRDGVLLDDGSFVPTRSLIWCVGVRPDPLVEELGLPTEKGRLVVDEYLTVPGHPEVLACGDAAAVPDLTRPGEYTPMTAQHASRQGRLAGRNLAAAFGRGVRRPYKHHDLGFTVDLGGVQGAANPLGIPLSGPLANAVTRGYHLAAMPGNRIRVAADWLLDALLPRQAVQLGMVRSWAVPLDTSSPELAKTPAGAARGSDVNTDPGK
;
A
#
# COMPACT_ATOMS: atom_id res chain seq x y z
N MET A 1 -6.44 17.71 -20.65
CA MET A 1 -5.37 16.79 -20.23
C MET A 1 -4.79 16.14 -21.47
N ASP A 2 -3.48 16.01 -21.54
CA ASP A 2 -2.82 15.14 -22.52
C ASP A 2 -2.66 13.76 -21.87
N VAL A 3 -3.18 12.70 -22.51
CA VAL A 3 -3.15 11.33 -21.98
C VAL A 3 -2.40 10.47 -22.99
N ARG A 4 -1.27 9.90 -22.56
CA ARG A 4 -0.41 9.05 -23.39
C ARG A 4 -0.43 7.63 -22.86
N THR A 5 -1.09 6.73 -23.59
CA THR A 5 -1.15 5.29 -23.27
C THR A 5 -0.10 4.54 -24.10
N GLY A 6 0.39 3.41 -23.58
CA GLY A 6 1.44 2.64 -24.25
C GLY A 6 2.83 3.32 -24.26
N THR A 7 3.01 4.35 -23.44
CA THR A 7 4.25 5.11 -23.29
C THR A 7 4.75 4.98 -21.86
N SER A 8 6.05 4.79 -21.68
CA SER A 8 6.71 4.70 -20.37
C SER A 8 7.70 5.84 -20.17
N VAL A 9 7.96 6.18 -18.90
CA VAL A 9 9.04 7.09 -18.56
C VAL A 9 10.36 6.34 -18.61
N LYS A 10 11.30 6.83 -19.43
CA LYS A 10 12.66 6.30 -19.53
C LYS A 10 13.60 6.95 -18.51
N GLU A 11 13.53 8.27 -18.38
CA GLU A 11 14.41 9.03 -17.47
C GLU A 11 13.70 10.30 -16.98
N ALA A 12 13.87 10.62 -15.70
CA ALA A 12 13.44 11.90 -15.13
C ALA A 12 14.67 12.77 -14.86
N THR A 13 14.70 13.96 -15.45
CA THR A 13 15.79 14.93 -15.33
C THR A 13 15.30 16.18 -14.57
N ARG A 14 16.21 17.12 -14.29
CA ARG A 14 15.85 18.41 -13.68
C ARG A 14 14.88 19.23 -14.53
N ASP A 15 14.97 19.12 -15.86
CA ASP A 15 14.25 20.00 -16.78
C ASP A 15 13.00 19.34 -17.40
N GLY A 16 12.78 18.05 -17.14
CA GLY A 16 11.65 17.31 -17.66
C GLY A 16 11.86 15.80 -17.68
N VAL A 17 11.00 15.11 -18.43
CA VAL A 17 10.94 13.64 -18.50
C VAL A 17 11.20 13.18 -19.92
N LEU A 18 12.15 12.26 -20.10
CA LEU A 18 12.39 11.54 -21.34
C LEU A 18 11.52 10.28 -21.37
N LEU A 19 10.77 10.09 -22.44
CA LEU A 19 9.91 8.93 -22.66
C LEU A 19 10.66 7.82 -23.43
N ASP A 20 10.10 6.61 -23.40
CA ASP A 20 10.65 5.44 -24.09
C ASP A 20 10.63 5.55 -25.62
N ASP A 21 9.70 6.33 -26.17
CA ASP A 21 9.65 6.71 -27.59
C ASP A 21 10.69 7.78 -28.00
N GLY A 22 11.49 8.27 -27.05
CA GLY A 22 12.52 9.29 -27.26
C GLY A 22 12.01 10.74 -27.19
N SER A 23 10.70 10.96 -27.02
CA SER A 23 10.16 12.31 -26.83
C SER A 23 10.48 12.86 -25.44
N PHE A 24 10.63 14.19 -25.34
CA PHE A 24 10.92 14.88 -24.09
C PHE A 24 9.74 15.77 -23.68
N VAL A 25 9.33 15.66 -22.42
CA VAL A 25 8.25 16.46 -21.82
C VAL A 25 8.85 17.43 -20.80
N PRO A 26 8.99 18.72 -21.15
CA PRO A 26 9.47 19.73 -20.20
C PRO A 26 8.53 19.86 -19.02
N THR A 27 9.04 19.74 -17.80
CA THR A 27 8.23 19.94 -16.58
C THR A 27 9.10 20.39 -15.41
N ARG A 28 8.48 21.13 -14.48
CA ARG A 28 9.08 21.48 -13.17
C ARG A 28 8.56 20.61 -12.02
N SER A 29 7.46 19.91 -12.23
CA SER A 29 6.81 19.06 -11.24
C SER A 29 6.55 17.69 -11.84
N LEU A 30 7.08 16.65 -11.18
CA LEU A 30 6.81 15.26 -11.51
C LEU A 30 6.07 14.63 -10.33
N ILE A 31 4.89 14.07 -10.61
CA ILE A 31 4.12 13.29 -9.65
C ILE A 31 4.22 11.83 -10.09
N TRP A 32 4.86 11.00 -9.27
CA TRP A 32 5.10 9.58 -9.58
C TRP A 32 4.15 8.69 -8.78
N CYS A 33 3.14 8.13 -9.45
CA CYS A 33 2.09 7.31 -8.83
C CYS A 33 2.13 5.84 -9.27
N VAL A 34 3.27 5.36 -9.79
CA VAL A 34 3.39 4.01 -10.37
C VAL A 34 4.46 3.18 -9.69
N GLY A 35 4.26 1.87 -9.68
CA GLY A 35 5.21 0.89 -9.17
C GLY A 35 5.09 0.70 -7.66
N VAL A 36 4.72 -0.51 -7.25
CA VAL A 36 4.94 -0.98 -5.88
C VAL A 36 6.20 -1.82 -5.92
N ARG A 37 7.21 -1.46 -5.12
CA ARG A 37 8.39 -2.29 -4.92
C ARG A 37 8.12 -3.25 -3.76
N PRO A 38 8.46 -4.54 -3.89
CA PRO A 38 8.53 -5.45 -2.77
C PRO A 38 9.41 -4.91 -1.63
N ASP A 39 9.06 -5.23 -0.39
CA ASP A 39 9.87 -4.85 0.76
C ASP A 39 11.20 -5.63 0.73
N PRO A 40 12.38 -4.98 0.81
CA PRO A 40 13.67 -5.68 0.80
C PRO A 40 13.79 -6.76 1.88
N LEU A 41 13.09 -6.58 3.02
CA LEU A 41 13.05 -7.59 4.07
C LEU A 41 12.53 -8.94 3.57
N VAL A 42 11.55 -8.94 2.65
CA VAL A 42 10.97 -10.17 2.10
C VAL A 42 12.00 -10.96 1.31
N GLU A 43 12.87 -10.28 0.56
CA GLU A 43 13.94 -10.91 -0.22
C GLU A 43 15.01 -11.52 0.71
N GLU A 44 15.36 -10.83 1.79
CA GLU A 44 16.38 -11.28 2.76
C GLU A 44 15.98 -12.54 3.54
N LEU A 45 14.69 -12.88 3.60
CA LEU A 45 14.22 -14.09 4.29
C LEU A 45 14.67 -15.40 3.60
N GLY A 46 15.06 -15.35 2.33
CA GLY A 46 15.44 -16.55 1.56
C GLY A 46 14.30 -17.55 1.37
N LEU A 47 13.06 -17.11 1.57
CA LEU A 47 11.84 -17.91 1.44
C LEU A 47 11.25 -17.77 0.03
N PRO A 48 10.36 -18.71 -0.40
CA PRO A 48 9.73 -18.62 -1.70
C PRO A 48 8.95 -17.30 -1.89
N THR A 49 9.21 -16.60 -2.99
CA THR A 49 8.50 -15.36 -3.35
C THR A 49 7.87 -15.43 -4.74
N GLU A 50 6.80 -14.68 -4.94
CA GLU A 50 6.16 -14.42 -6.23
C GLU A 50 6.18 -12.92 -6.50
N LYS A 51 6.98 -12.49 -7.48
CA LYS A 51 7.20 -11.06 -7.80
C LYS A 51 7.58 -10.25 -6.55
N GLY A 52 8.46 -10.82 -5.72
CA GLY A 52 8.96 -10.26 -4.46
C GLY A 52 8.00 -10.32 -3.28
N ARG A 53 6.80 -10.89 -3.44
CA ARG A 53 5.85 -11.08 -2.33
C ARG A 53 6.02 -12.48 -1.74
N LEU A 54 5.99 -12.61 -0.42
CA LEU A 54 6.17 -13.87 0.27
C LEU A 54 5.03 -14.84 -0.06
N VAL A 55 5.35 -16.05 -0.53
CA VAL A 55 4.34 -17.07 -0.84
C VAL A 55 3.73 -17.62 0.44
N VAL A 56 2.40 -17.62 0.51
CA VAL A 56 1.65 -18.16 1.65
C VAL A 56 0.56 -19.12 1.18
N ASP A 57 0.10 -19.97 2.09
CA ASP A 57 -1.08 -20.82 1.90
C ASP A 57 -2.38 -20.00 2.00
N GLU A 58 -3.52 -20.65 1.76
CA GLU A 58 -4.84 -20.00 1.85
C GLU A 58 -5.18 -19.51 3.25
N TYR A 59 -4.44 -19.91 4.28
CA TYR A 59 -4.62 -19.45 5.64
C TYR A 59 -3.63 -18.36 6.04
N LEU A 60 -2.89 -17.80 5.07
CA LEU A 60 -1.91 -16.73 5.22
C LEU A 60 -0.61 -17.16 5.92
N THR A 61 -0.32 -18.46 5.95
CA THR A 61 0.87 -19.02 6.58
C THR A 61 1.93 -19.37 5.54
N VAL A 62 3.19 -19.12 5.87
CA VAL A 62 4.31 -19.49 5.00
C VAL A 62 4.50 -21.01 5.01
N PRO A 63 4.52 -21.70 3.85
CA PRO A 63 4.78 -23.13 3.79
C PRO A 63 6.10 -23.51 4.47
N GLY A 64 6.07 -24.50 5.36
CA GLY A 64 7.24 -24.93 6.14
C GLY A 64 7.52 -24.11 7.40
N HIS A 65 6.83 -22.98 7.59
CA HIS A 65 7.01 -22.04 8.70
C HIS A 65 5.67 -21.70 9.36
N PRO A 66 5.07 -22.63 10.15
CA PRO A 66 3.76 -22.44 10.78
C PRO A 66 3.69 -21.24 11.73
N GLU A 67 4.83 -20.78 12.23
CA GLU A 67 5.01 -19.60 13.09
C GLU A 67 4.96 -18.27 12.32
N VAL A 68 5.04 -18.29 10.99
CA VAL A 68 5.10 -17.09 10.14
C VAL A 68 3.80 -16.92 9.36
N LEU A 69 3.16 -15.75 9.55
CA LEU A 69 2.03 -15.31 8.74
C LEU A 69 2.40 -14.05 7.95
N ALA A 70 1.93 -13.96 6.71
CA ALA A 70 2.08 -12.75 5.90
C ALA A 70 0.75 -12.37 5.23
N CYS A 71 0.49 -11.06 5.12
CA CYS A 71 -0.72 -10.51 4.54
C CYS A 71 -0.46 -9.16 3.87
N GLY A 72 -1.44 -8.68 3.11
CA GLY A 72 -1.36 -7.42 2.39
C GLY A 72 -0.36 -7.48 1.24
N ASP A 73 0.23 -6.34 0.93
CA ASP A 73 1.07 -6.15 -0.25
C ASP A 73 2.36 -6.97 -0.20
N ALA A 74 2.83 -7.36 1.00
CA ALA A 74 3.99 -8.21 1.19
C ALA A 74 3.75 -9.70 0.91
N ALA A 75 2.49 -10.14 0.74
CA ALA A 75 2.14 -11.55 0.63
C ALA A 75 1.51 -11.90 -0.72
N ALA A 76 1.99 -13.00 -1.31
CA ALA A 76 1.35 -13.64 -2.44
C ALA A 76 0.29 -14.62 -1.90
N VAL A 77 -0.88 -14.05 -1.55
CA VAL A 77 -2.03 -14.82 -1.05
C VAL A 77 -2.80 -15.45 -2.21
N PRO A 78 -3.03 -16.77 -2.23
CA PRO A 78 -3.78 -17.42 -3.30
C PRO A 78 -5.23 -16.95 -3.32
N ASP A 79 -5.75 -16.67 -4.51
CA ASP A 79 -7.14 -16.26 -4.69
C ASP A 79 -8.04 -17.49 -4.87
N LEU A 80 -8.70 -17.92 -3.78
CA LEU A 80 -9.64 -19.05 -3.83
C LEU A 80 -10.91 -18.78 -4.66
N THR A 81 -11.11 -17.54 -5.15
CA THR A 81 -12.19 -17.22 -6.10
C THR A 81 -11.73 -17.28 -7.56
N ARG A 82 -10.42 -17.26 -7.80
CA ARG A 82 -9.77 -17.36 -9.12
C ARG A 82 -8.56 -18.32 -9.03
N PRO A 83 -8.80 -19.64 -9.12
CA PRO A 83 -7.75 -20.64 -8.95
C PRO A 83 -6.55 -20.41 -9.87
N GLY A 84 -5.34 -20.46 -9.32
CA GLY A 84 -4.08 -20.19 -10.03
C GLY A 84 -3.65 -18.72 -10.02
N GLU A 85 -4.48 -17.80 -9.50
CA GLU A 85 -4.14 -16.40 -9.33
C GLU A 85 -3.84 -16.05 -7.87
N TYR A 86 -3.15 -14.92 -7.68
CA TYR A 86 -2.96 -14.30 -6.38
C TYR A 86 -3.88 -13.10 -6.22
N THR A 87 -4.25 -12.80 -4.98
CA THR A 87 -5.07 -11.62 -4.67
C THR A 87 -4.34 -10.33 -5.09
N PRO A 88 -5.05 -9.32 -5.62
CA PRO A 88 -4.46 -8.05 -5.97
C PRO A 88 -4.05 -7.26 -4.72
N MET A 89 -3.06 -6.38 -4.90
CA MET A 89 -2.50 -5.50 -3.86
C MET A 89 -3.43 -4.31 -3.63
N THR A 90 -4.50 -4.54 -2.86
CA THR A 90 -5.50 -3.51 -2.55
C THR A 90 -5.70 -3.39 -1.04
N ALA A 91 -6.00 -2.18 -0.58
CA ALA A 91 -6.34 -1.93 0.83
C ALA A 91 -7.52 -2.79 1.31
N GLN A 92 -8.46 -3.13 0.40
CA GLN A 92 -9.57 -4.04 0.70
C GLN A 92 -9.09 -5.45 1.03
N HIS A 93 -8.17 -6.00 0.23
CA HIS A 93 -7.58 -7.31 0.52
C HIS A 93 -6.73 -7.25 1.79
N ALA A 94 -5.81 -6.28 1.90
CA ALA A 94 -4.92 -6.13 3.04
C ALA A 94 -5.68 -6.03 4.37
N SER A 95 -6.73 -5.20 4.44
CA SER A 95 -7.54 -5.03 5.66
C SER A 95 -8.24 -6.32 6.08
N ARG A 96 -8.71 -7.11 5.12
CA ARG A 96 -9.40 -8.39 5.39
C ARG A 96 -8.42 -9.49 5.74
N GLN A 97 -7.29 -9.56 5.04
CA GLN A 97 -6.23 -10.51 5.32
C GLN A 97 -5.64 -10.25 6.71
N GLY A 98 -5.40 -9.00 7.11
CA GLY A 98 -4.93 -8.69 8.47
C GLY A 98 -5.87 -9.17 9.58
N ARG A 99 -7.19 -8.96 9.42
CA ARG A 99 -8.20 -9.51 10.35
C ARG A 99 -8.18 -11.04 10.39
N LEU A 100 -8.01 -11.68 9.23
CA LEU A 100 -7.93 -13.14 9.15
C LEU A 100 -6.63 -13.67 9.76
N ALA A 101 -5.49 -13.01 9.54
CA ALA A 101 -4.21 -13.36 10.12
C ALA A 101 -4.30 -13.35 11.65
N GLY A 102 -4.89 -12.30 12.24
CA GLY A 102 -5.15 -12.26 13.69
C GLY A 102 -6.05 -13.40 14.18
N ARG A 103 -7.08 -13.78 13.40
CA ARG A 103 -7.95 -14.93 13.72
C ARG A 103 -7.19 -16.25 13.65
N ASN A 104 -6.38 -16.46 12.62
CA ASN A 104 -5.63 -17.69 12.41
C ASN A 104 -4.51 -17.83 13.44
N LEU A 105 -3.87 -16.73 13.83
CA LEU A 105 -2.92 -16.68 14.93
C LEU A 105 -3.59 -17.08 16.26
N ALA A 106 -4.76 -16.52 16.57
CA ALA A 106 -5.50 -16.91 17.78
C ALA A 106 -5.87 -18.41 17.77
N ALA A 107 -6.28 -18.95 16.63
CA ALA A 107 -6.59 -20.37 16.47
C ALA A 107 -5.37 -21.26 16.71
N ALA A 108 -4.16 -20.83 16.33
CA ALA A 108 -2.92 -21.55 16.63
C ALA A 108 -2.65 -21.67 18.14
N PHE A 109 -3.14 -20.72 18.95
CA PHE A 109 -3.11 -20.79 20.42
C PHE A 109 -4.36 -21.45 21.04
N GLY A 110 -5.10 -22.23 20.25
CA GLY A 110 -6.31 -22.93 20.72
C GLY A 110 -7.54 -22.04 20.90
N ARG A 111 -7.51 -20.80 20.39
CA ARG A 111 -8.65 -19.87 20.45
C ARG A 111 -9.39 -19.83 19.12
N GLY A 112 -10.39 -20.70 18.98
CA GLY A 112 -11.26 -20.77 17.81
C GLY A 112 -10.73 -21.68 16.71
N VAL A 113 -11.15 -21.43 15.47
CA VAL A 113 -10.87 -22.30 14.31
C VAL A 113 -10.24 -21.47 13.19
N ARG A 114 -9.13 -21.99 12.64
CA ARG A 114 -8.40 -21.45 11.48
C ARG A 114 -9.33 -21.38 10.28
N ARG A 115 -9.24 -20.33 9.47
CA ARG A 115 -10.08 -20.14 8.28
C ARG A 115 -9.27 -19.78 7.05
N PRO A 116 -9.65 -20.27 5.87
CA PRO A 116 -9.02 -19.88 4.62
C PRO A 116 -9.48 -18.47 4.21
N TYR A 117 -8.62 -17.77 3.46
CA TYR A 117 -8.90 -16.49 2.84
C TYR A 117 -9.69 -16.72 1.56
N LYS A 118 -10.96 -16.30 1.57
CA LYS A 118 -11.82 -16.28 0.40
C LYS A 118 -12.63 -15.00 0.40
N HIS A 119 -12.39 -14.14 -0.58
CA HIS A 119 -13.11 -12.87 -0.69
C HIS A 119 -13.31 -12.52 -2.16
N HIS A 120 -14.55 -12.28 -2.55
CA HIS A 120 -14.88 -11.80 -3.89
C HIS A 120 -14.56 -10.31 -3.98
N ASP A 121 -13.96 -9.90 -5.10
CA ASP A 121 -13.78 -8.49 -5.37
C ASP A 121 -15.14 -7.76 -5.34
N LEU A 122 -15.17 -6.62 -4.65
CA LEU A 122 -16.37 -5.79 -4.53
C LEU A 122 -16.42 -4.73 -5.64
N GLY A 123 -15.41 -4.70 -6.50
CA GLY A 123 -15.22 -3.72 -7.55
C GLY A 123 -14.32 -2.57 -7.12
N PHE A 124 -14.32 -1.52 -7.93
CA PHE A 124 -13.46 -0.34 -7.71
C PHE A 124 -14.26 0.96 -7.72
N THR A 125 -13.68 1.99 -7.13
CA THR A 125 -14.17 3.37 -7.20
C THR A 125 -12.97 4.29 -7.39
N VAL A 126 -13.07 5.23 -8.33
CA VAL A 126 -11.99 6.16 -8.71
C VAL A 126 -12.60 7.55 -8.86
N ASP A 127 -12.04 8.52 -8.14
CA ASP A 127 -12.34 9.94 -8.33
C ASP A 127 -11.44 10.49 -9.44
N LEU A 128 -12.02 11.13 -10.46
CA LEU A 128 -11.30 11.72 -11.60
C LEU A 128 -11.13 13.24 -11.46
N GLY A 129 -11.58 13.81 -10.33
CA GLY A 129 -11.55 15.23 -10.05
C GLY A 129 -12.82 15.96 -10.49
N GLY A 130 -13.09 17.08 -9.81
CA GLY A 130 -14.30 17.87 -10.01
C GLY A 130 -15.54 17.05 -9.65
N VAL A 131 -16.43 16.88 -10.63
CA VAL A 131 -17.66 16.08 -10.53
C VAL A 131 -17.56 14.74 -11.28
N GLN A 132 -16.37 14.37 -11.77
CA GLN A 132 -16.19 13.17 -12.58
C GLN A 132 -15.71 12.00 -11.70
N GLY A 133 -16.15 10.79 -12.03
CA GLY A 133 -15.71 9.57 -11.38
C GLY A 133 -15.92 8.36 -12.27
N ALA A 134 -15.29 7.25 -11.91
CA ALA A 134 -15.50 5.94 -12.49
C ALA A 134 -15.63 4.92 -11.35
N ALA A 135 -16.68 4.11 -11.37
CA ALA A 135 -16.94 3.14 -10.33
C ALA A 135 -17.50 1.86 -10.94
N ASN A 136 -17.22 0.72 -10.33
CA ASN A 136 -17.77 -0.56 -10.74
C ASN A 136 -18.26 -1.38 -9.53
N PRO A 137 -19.17 -0.84 -8.70
CA PRO A 137 -19.63 -1.55 -7.51
C PRO A 137 -20.32 -2.85 -7.90
N LEU A 138 -19.83 -3.98 -7.37
CA LEU A 138 -20.39 -5.31 -7.61
C LEU A 138 -20.53 -5.67 -9.11
N GLY A 139 -19.68 -5.10 -9.98
CA GLY A 139 -19.69 -5.36 -11.42
C GLY A 139 -20.67 -4.50 -12.24
N ILE A 140 -21.28 -3.46 -11.63
CA ILE A 140 -22.11 -2.49 -12.35
C ILE A 140 -21.26 -1.28 -12.75
N PRO A 141 -20.92 -1.08 -14.04
CA PRO A 141 -20.11 0.05 -14.46
C PRO A 141 -20.88 1.36 -14.36
N LEU A 142 -20.31 2.33 -13.67
CA LEU A 142 -20.81 3.68 -13.46
C LEU A 142 -19.74 4.69 -13.88
N SER A 143 -20.17 5.80 -14.48
CA SER A 143 -19.30 6.92 -14.81
C SER A 143 -19.96 8.27 -14.49
N GLY A 144 -19.14 9.32 -14.49
CA GLY A 144 -19.63 10.69 -14.34
C GLY A 144 -20.01 11.07 -12.91
N PRO A 145 -20.93 12.03 -12.74
CA PRO A 145 -21.35 12.54 -11.43
C PRO A 145 -21.92 11.46 -10.50
N LEU A 146 -22.63 10.48 -11.06
CA LEU A 146 -23.16 9.37 -10.29
C LEU A 146 -22.04 8.49 -9.71
N ALA A 147 -21.02 8.17 -10.51
CA ALA A 147 -19.85 7.45 -10.04
C ALA A 147 -19.06 8.24 -9.01
N ASN A 148 -18.96 9.57 -9.17
CA ASN A 148 -18.33 10.44 -8.18
C ASN A 148 -19.07 10.40 -6.83
N ALA A 149 -20.41 10.50 -6.84
CA ALA A 149 -21.23 10.41 -5.63
C ALA A 149 -21.07 9.05 -4.92
N VAL A 150 -21.10 7.95 -5.67
CA VAL A 150 -20.85 6.59 -5.13
C VAL A 150 -19.45 6.50 -4.52
N THR A 151 -18.43 7.01 -5.20
CA THR A 151 -17.05 7.02 -4.74
C THR A 151 -16.92 7.79 -3.42
N ARG A 152 -17.46 9.01 -3.35
CA ARG A 152 -17.45 9.83 -2.13
C ARG A 152 -18.20 9.16 -0.99
N GLY A 153 -19.38 8.61 -1.26
CA GLY A 153 -20.18 7.87 -0.27
C GLY A 153 -19.45 6.67 0.30
N TYR A 154 -18.81 5.86 -0.56
CA TYR A 154 -18.00 4.72 -0.15
C TYR A 154 -16.84 5.13 0.77
N HIS A 155 -16.05 6.14 0.37
CA HIS A 155 -14.93 6.64 1.17
C HIS A 155 -15.40 7.16 2.53
N LEU A 156 -16.52 7.90 2.56
CA LEU A 156 -17.11 8.40 3.80
C LEU A 156 -17.52 7.26 4.76
N ALA A 157 -18.12 6.20 4.22
CA ALA A 157 -18.53 5.03 4.98
C ALA A 157 -17.33 4.18 5.45
N ALA A 158 -16.28 4.09 4.65
CA ALA A 158 -15.09 3.28 4.93
C ALA A 158 -14.13 3.94 5.96
N MET A 159 -14.18 5.26 6.13
CA MET A 159 -13.30 5.97 7.06
C MET A 159 -13.52 5.53 8.53
N PRO A 160 -12.46 5.19 9.27
CA PRO A 160 -12.57 4.79 10.68
C PRO A 160 -12.87 5.96 11.63
N GLY A 161 -12.58 7.20 11.23
CA GLY A 161 -12.80 8.42 12.00
C GLY A 161 -12.86 9.66 11.11
N ASN A 162 -13.03 10.86 11.69
CA ASN A 162 -13.04 12.16 10.98
C ASN A 162 -14.09 12.33 9.86
N ARG A 163 -15.11 11.47 9.78
CA ARG A 163 -16.13 11.50 8.73
C ARG A 163 -16.82 12.87 8.61
N ILE A 164 -17.21 13.45 9.75
CA ILE A 164 -17.90 14.75 9.79
C ILE A 164 -17.02 15.86 9.21
N ARG A 165 -15.72 15.86 9.57
CA ARG A 165 -14.76 16.83 9.05
C ARG A 165 -14.61 16.70 7.55
N VAL A 166 -14.41 15.48 7.03
CA VAL A 166 -14.26 15.25 5.60
C VAL A 166 -15.53 15.62 4.83
N ALA A 167 -16.71 15.31 5.38
CA ALA A 167 -17.98 15.72 4.78
C ALA A 167 -18.13 17.25 4.75
N ALA A 168 -17.74 17.94 5.84
CA ALA A 168 -17.74 19.39 5.90
C ALA A 168 -16.74 20.01 4.91
N ASP A 169 -15.52 19.48 4.83
CA ASP A 169 -14.50 19.93 3.88
C ASP A 169 -14.98 19.77 2.43
N TRP A 170 -15.59 18.63 2.08
CA TRP A 170 -16.16 18.42 0.75
C TRP A 170 -17.34 19.35 0.43
N LEU A 171 -18.16 19.69 1.43
CA LEU A 171 -19.24 20.65 1.28
C LEU A 171 -18.69 22.07 1.07
N LEU A 172 -17.67 22.45 1.84
CA LEU A 172 -16.99 23.73 1.70
C LEU A 172 -16.29 23.84 0.35
N ASP A 173 -15.59 22.81 -0.11
CA ASP A 173 -14.96 22.75 -1.45
C ASP A 173 -15.97 22.85 -2.60
N ALA A 174 -17.23 22.47 -2.38
CA ALA A 174 -18.29 22.63 -3.37
C ALA A 174 -18.82 24.06 -3.43
N LEU A 175 -18.72 24.82 -2.34
CA LEU A 175 -19.27 26.16 -2.19
C LEU A 175 -18.21 27.27 -2.31
N LEU A 176 -16.96 26.97 -2.00
CA LEU A 176 -15.86 27.91 -1.92
C LEU A 176 -14.76 27.56 -2.94
N PRO A 177 -13.97 28.54 -3.39
CA PRO A 177 -12.78 28.26 -4.19
C PRO A 177 -11.80 27.40 -3.37
N ARG A 178 -11.23 26.37 -4.01
CA ARG A 178 -10.23 25.50 -3.38
C ARG A 178 -9.07 26.33 -2.86
N GLN A 179 -8.81 26.24 -1.56
CA GLN A 179 -7.62 26.84 -0.98
C GLN A 179 -6.40 25.96 -1.28
N ALA A 180 -5.49 26.49 -2.10
CA ALA A 180 -4.18 25.87 -2.28
C ALA A 180 -3.30 26.26 -1.09
N VAL A 181 -3.12 25.32 -0.15
CA VAL A 181 -2.12 25.46 0.90
C VAL A 181 -0.82 24.84 0.39
N GLN A 182 0.26 25.61 0.36
CA GLN A 182 1.58 25.08 0.09
C GLN A 182 2.02 24.25 1.30
N LEU A 183 1.92 22.93 1.17
CA LEU A 183 2.58 22.01 2.10
C LEU A 183 4.09 22.26 1.98
N GLY A 184 4.75 22.42 3.12
CA GLY A 184 6.19 22.67 3.16
C GLY A 184 6.94 21.63 2.33
N MET A 185 7.86 22.07 1.47
CA MET A 185 8.68 21.16 0.70
C MET A 185 9.73 20.54 1.62
N VAL A 186 9.62 19.24 1.85
CA VAL A 186 10.72 18.48 2.43
C VAL A 186 11.77 18.31 1.33
N ARG A 187 12.99 18.77 1.59
CA ARG A 187 14.08 18.67 0.60
C ARG A 187 14.41 17.20 0.36
N SER A 188 14.78 16.84 -0.87
CA SER A 188 15.08 15.44 -1.25
C SER A 188 16.11 14.75 -0.37
N TRP A 189 17.05 15.47 0.23
CA TRP A 189 18.04 14.91 1.16
C TRP A 189 17.48 14.62 2.56
N ALA A 190 16.34 15.22 2.93
CA ALA A 190 15.66 14.97 4.21
C ALA A 190 14.73 13.74 4.15
N VAL A 191 14.43 13.24 2.94
CA VAL A 191 13.80 11.94 2.70
C VAL A 191 14.64 11.23 1.66
N PRO A 192 15.77 10.62 2.05
CA PRO A 192 16.48 9.73 1.13
C PRO A 192 15.45 8.71 0.64
N LEU A 193 15.21 8.68 -0.66
CA LEU A 193 14.49 7.60 -1.31
C LEU A 193 15.42 6.40 -1.23
N ASP A 194 15.43 5.75 -0.07
CA ASP A 194 16.33 4.64 0.20
C ASP A 194 15.94 3.52 -0.74
N THR A 195 16.81 3.28 -1.73
CA THR A 195 16.51 2.34 -2.81
C THR A 195 16.96 0.93 -2.45
N SER A 196 17.54 0.72 -1.26
CA SER A 196 18.22 -0.53 -0.88
C SER A 196 18.17 -0.89 0.61
N SER A 197 17.52 -0.14 1.49
CA SER A 197 17.49 -0.50 2.92
C SER A 197 16.16 -0.15 3.56
N PRO A 198 15.48 -1.12 4.23
CA PRO A 198 14.26 -0.83 4.96
C PRO A 198 14.57 0.11 6.14
N GLU A 199 13.63 0.99 6.47
CA GLU A 199 13.74 1.84 7.65
C GLU A 199 13.79 0.93 8.89
N LEU A 200 14.95 0.87 9.55
CA LEU A 200 15.14 0.03 10.73
C LEU A 200 14.12 0.42 11.81
N ALA A 201 13.33 -0.56 12.25
CA ALA A 201 12.36 -0.36 13.31
C ALA A 201 13.07 0.13 14.59
N LYS A 202 12.78 1.37 14.99
CA LYS A 202 13.27 1.91 16.27
C LYS A 202 12.51 1.25 17.41
N THR A 203 12.99 0.10 17.88
CA THR A 203 12.52 -0.47 19.13
C THR A 203 13.03 0.42 20.27
N PRO A 204 12.21 0.82 21.25
CA PRO A 204 12.72 1.47 22.45
C PRO A 204 13.75 0.53 23.08
N ALA A 205 15.02 0.97 23.11
CA ALA A 205 16.13 0.17 23.58
C ALA A 205 15.87 -0.33 25.00
N GLY A 206 15.66 -1.64 25.14
CA GLY A 206 15.78 -2.32 26.42
C GLY A 206 17.22 -2.18 26.88
N ALA A 207 17.39 -1.63 28.08
CA ALA A 207 18.66 -1.40 28.75
C ALA A 207 19.61 -2.61 28.66
N ALA A 208 20.59 -2.56 27.75
CA ALA A 208 21.76 -3.41 27.84
C ALA A 208 22.55 -2.95 29.06
N ARG A 209 22.50 -3.74 30.15
CA ARG A 209 23.40 -3.61 31.29
C ARG A 209 24.82 -3.87 30.77
N GLY A 210 25.62 -2.82 30.69
CA GLY A 210 27.07 -2.95 30.65
C GLY A 210 27.55 -3.51 31.99
N SER A 211 28.12 -4.71 31.98
CA SER A 211 29.03 -5.18 33.02
C SER A 211 30.44 -4.98 32.50
N ASP A 212 31.07 -3.87 32.89
CA ASP A 212 32.48 -3.63 32.67
C ASP A 212 33.28 -4.57 33.58
N VAL A 213 33.86 -5.63 33.01
CA VAL A 213 34.96 -6.36 33.63
C VAL A 213 36.25 -5.66 33.24
N ASN A 214 36.74 -4.85 34.17
CA ASN A 214 38.06 -4.24 34.14
C ASN A 214 39.12 -5.34 34.29
N THR A 215 39.98 -5.51 33.28
CA THR A 215 41.20 -6.32 33.41
C THR A 215 42.39 -5.39 33.17
N ASP A 216 43.06 -5.05 34.26
CA ASP A 216 44.30 -4.29 34.34
C ASP A 216 45.50 -5.10 33.83
N PRO A 217 46.40 -4.59 32.97
CA PRO A 217 47.64 -5.27 32.64
C PRO A 217 48.78 -4.74 33.53
N GLY A 218 49.04 -5.46 34.62
CA GLY A 218 50.25 -5.31 35.44
C GLY A 218 51.19 -6.51 35.26
N LYS A 219 52.39 -6.22 34.72
CA LYS A 219 53.60 -7.05 34.52
C LYS A 219 53.74 -7.84 33.22
#